data_AF-A0A1F4K770-F1
#
_entry.id   AF-A0A1F4K770-F1
#
_cell.length_a   1.000
_cell.length_b   1.000
_cell.length_c   1.000
_cell.angle_alpha   90.00
_cell.angle_beta   90.00
_cell.angle_gamma   90.00
#
_symmetry.space_group_name_H-M   'P 1'
#
loop_
_entity.id
_entity.type
_entity.pdbx_description
1 polymer ?
#
loop_
_entity_poly.entity_id
_entity_poly.type
_entity_poly.pdbx_seq_one_letter_code
_entity_poly.pdbx_strand_id
1 'polypeptide(L)'
;GAEYSTVLRTSGQCEDITARKQERQWYWKTWYWYTYRWVEVADCQTPDKFHQFGLRGSGTQMQIMEKVKPSFLFGSVGANHVLCTALHTSLDCLDAERFKRDFAETMRRLAAMGSLKGGVIFTVPNVTSIAYLEKYTDPQNRPEYSGLKPFYRSSVSSADQVLDANEVATIGSFLQTMNNDIKSQGAAMGFAVADLKVVFDDIRENGRPITGPNGTAPGLARANWPLPNQPGLFGLDGVHPNMLGHAVFSNELIKSINAKYGYTIPAISEYSAWANDSLNRNPVDLKNFLNNNLFGQFMSWVIGVFA
;
A
#
# COMPACT_ATOMS: atom_id res chain seq x y z
N GLY A 1 -2.73 -1.83 -5.73
CA GLY A 1 -3.46 -2.66 -4.74
C GLY A 1 -4.79 -2.01 -4.38
N ALA A 2 -5.57 -2.57 -3.46
CA ALA A 2 -6.86 -1.98 -3.07
C ALA A 2 -6.67 -0.69 -2.24
N GLU A 3 -7.49 0.32 -2.53
CA GLU A 3 -7.74 1.49 -1.67
C GLU A 3 -9.23 1.57 -1.27
N TYR A 4 -9.60 2.46 -0.33
CA TYR A 4 -10.99 2.57 0.14
C TYR A 4 -12.01 2.81 -0.99
N SER A 5 -11.68 3.58 -2.04
CA SER A 5 -12.55 3.75 -3.21
C SER A 5 -12.84 2.41 -3.88
N THR A 6 -11.80 1.60 -4.11
CA THR A 6 -11.95 0.27 -4.74
C THR A 6 -12.70 -0.72 -3.85
N VAL A 7 -12.57 -0.63 -2.51
CA VAL A 7 -13.33 -1.46 -1.56
C VAL A 7 -14.83 -1.21 -1.71
N LEU A 8 -15.21 0.05 -1.92
CA LEU A 8 -16.60 0.47 -2.05
C LEU A 8 -17.17 0.19 -3.45
N ARG A 9 -16.37 0.39 -4.50
CA ARG A 9 -16.86 0.55 -5.88
C ARG A 9 -16.40 -0.52 -6.87
N THR A 10 -15.26 -1.16 -6.64
CA THR A 10 -14.71 -2.14 -7.58
C THR A 10 -15.13 -3.56 -7.21
N SER A 11 -15.56 -4.31 -8.21
CA SER A 11 -15.90 -5.74 -8.14
C SER A 11 -15.13 -6.52 -9.20
N GLY A 12 -15.18 -7.85 -9.17
CA GLY A 12 -14.46 -8.68 -10.15
C GLY A 12 -15.02 -8.59 -11.58
N GLN A 13 -16.15 -7.90 -11.78
CA GLN A 13 -16.80 -7.71 -13.08
C GLN A 13 -17.00 -6.24 -13.45
N CYS A 14 -16.68 -5.31 -12.54
CA CYS A 14 -16.97 -3.90 -12.71
C CYS A 14 -15.90 -3.03 -12.04
N GLU A 15 -15.24 -2.17 -12.81
CA GLU A 15 -14.22 -1.26 -12.32
C GLU A 15 -14.80 -0.27 -11.30
N ASP A 16 -15.97 0.30 -11.61
CA ASP A 16 -16.76 1.13 -10.70
C ASP A 16 -18.26 0.85 -10.90
N ILE A 17 -18.90 0.22 -9.92
CA ILE A 17 -20.35 -0.09 -9.94
C ILE A 17 -21.24 1.17 -9.89
N THR A 18 -20.67 2.30 -9.52
CA THR A 18 -21.34 3.61 -9.44
C THR A 18 -21.15 4.43 -10.71
N ALA A 19 -20.26 4.03 -11.63
CA ALA A 19 -20.05 4.73 -12.88
C ALA A 19 -21.32 4.78 -13.74
N ARG A 20 -21.53 5.93 -14.37
CA ARG A 20 -22.69 6.23 -15.22
C ARG A 20 -22.21 6.93 -16.49
N LYS A 21 -22.90 6.67 -17.59
CA LYS A 21 -22.72 7.38 -18.87
C LYS A 21 -24.05 7.78 -19.47
N GLN A 22 -24.00 8.75 -20.38
CA GLN A 22 -25.14 9.11 -21.20
C GLN A 22 -25.20 8.21 -22.43
N GLU A 23 -26.34 7.58 -22.66
CA GLU A 23 -26.61 6.76 -23.84
C GLU A 23 -27.88 7.26 -24.56
N ARG A 24 -27.89 7.14 -25.88
CA ARG A 24 -29.07 7.48 -26.68
C ARG A 24 -30.07 6.33 -26.63
N GLN A 25 -31.17 6.53 -25.92
CA GLN A 25 -32.33 5.64 -25.99
C GLN A 25 -33.25 6.09 -27.11
N TRP A 26 -33.31 5.29 -28.16
CA TRP A 26 -34.21 5.50 -29.28
C TRP A 26 -35.63 5.01 -28.96
N TYR A 27 -36.64 5.77 -29.38
CA TYR A 27 -38.04 5.44 -29.16
C TYR A 27 -38.95 6.09 -30.20
N TRP A 28 -40.12 5.49 -30.41
CA TRP A 28 -41.19 6.08 -31.21
C TRP A 28 -41.98 7.07 -30.35
N LYS A 29 -41.90 8.37 -30.64
CA LYS A 29 -42.69 9.40 -29.95
C LYS A 29 -44.12 9.44 -30.48
N THR A 30 -44.28 9.16 -31.77
CA THR A 30 -45.55 8.86 -32.44
C THR A 30 -45.29 7.71 -33.43
N TRP A 31 -46.34 7.16 -34.05
CA TRP A 31 -46.20 6.05 -35.01
C TRP A 31 -45.34 6.37 -36.24
N TYR A 32 -45.10 7.65 -36.55
CA TYR A 32 -44.28 8.11 -37.69
C TYR A 32 -43.01 8.87 -37.26
N TRP A 33 -42.79 9.07 -35.96
CA TRP A 33 -41.65 9.84 -35.47
C TRP A 33 -40.77 9.02 -34.54
N TYR A 34 -39.66 8.51 -35.10
CA TYR A 34 -38.58 7.88 -34.36
C TYR A 34 -37.57 8.95 -33.92
N THR A 35 -37.28 8.99 -32.63
CA THR A 35 -36.35 9.97 -32.05
C THR A 35 -35.58 9.33 -30.90
N TYR A 36 -34.71 10.09 -30.24
CA TYR A 36 -33.98 9.62 -29.07
C TYR A 36 -34.08 10.62 -27.93
N ARG A 37 -33.85 10.12 -26.72
CA ARG A 37 -33.55 10.91 -25.54
C ARG A 37 -32.25 10.43 -24.93
N TRP A 38 -31.52 11.34 -24.29
CA TRP A 38 -30.38 10.96 -23.47
C TRP A 38 -30.89 10.33 -22.18
N VAL A 39 -30.39 9.15 -21.86
CA VAL A 39 -30.65 8.47 -20.60
C VAL A 39 -29.33 8.15 -19.94
N GLU A 40 -29.32 8.25 -18.61
CA GLU A 40 -28.20 7.80 -17.81
C GLU A 40 -28.28 6.27 -17.64
N VAL A 41 -27.20 5.58 -18.01
CA VAL A 41 -27.06 4.13 -17.87
C VAL A 41 -25.80 3.80 -17.08
N ALA A 42 -25.74 2.59 -16.51
CA ALA A 42 -24.53 2.10 -15.86
C ALA A 42 -23.37 2.03 -16.87
N ASP A 43 -22.20 2.54 -16.49
CA ASP A 43 -20.98 2.46 -17.30
C ASP A 43 -19.95 1.53 -16.66
N CYS A 44 -20.37 0.28 -16.50
CA CYS A 44 -19.56 -0.73 -15.85
C CYS A 44 -18.46 -1.23 -16.80
N GLN A 45 -17.27 -0.65 -16.70
CA GLN A 45 -16.09 -1.12 -17.43
C GLN A 45 -15.54 -2.41 -16.82
N THR A 46 -15.04 -3.31 -17.67
CA THR A 46 -14.40 -4.55 -17.21
C THR A 46 -13.09 -4.18 -16.49
N PRO A 47 -12.88 -4.59 -15.23
CA PRO A 47 -11.62 -4.34 -14.55
C PRO A 47 -10.44 -4.98 -15.29
N ASP A 48 -9.28 -4.35 -15.21
CA ASP A 48 -8.03 -4.94 -15.66
C ASP A 48 -7.83 -6.34 -15.04
N LYS A 49 -7.26 -7.27 -15.82
CA LYS A 49 -7.11 -8.67 -15.42
C LYS A 49 -6.22 -8.86 -14.19
N PHE A 50 -5.35 -7.89 -13.87
CA PHE A 50 -4.52 -7.90 -12.68
C PHE A 50 -5.17 -7.18 -11.48
N HIS A 51 -6.29 -6.49 -11.69
CA HIS A 51 -6.99 -5.65 -10.70
C HIS A 51 -8.46 -6.07 -10.48
N GLN A 52 -8.72 -7.37 -10.51
CA GLN A 52 -10.06 -7.92 -10.20
C GLN A 52 -10.24 -8.07 -8.68
N PHE A 53 -10.67 -6.98 -8.02
CA PHE A 53 -10.98 -6.99 -6.58
C PHE A 53 -12.38 -7.57 -6.32
N GLY A 54 -12.55 -8.30 -5.21
CA GLY A 54 -13.80 -9.00 -4.89
C GLY A 54 -13.84 -10.41 -5.49
N LEU A 55 -14.70 -11.28 -4.94
CA LEU A 55 -14.81 -12.68 -5.34
C LEU A 55 -15.59 -12.81 -6.66
N ARG A 56 -14.98 -12.42 -7.79
CA ARG A 56 -15.59 -12.44 -9.14
C ARG A 56 -16.92 -11.66 -9.16
N GLY A 57 -18.03 -12.31 -9.50
CA GLY A 57 -19.38 -11.72 -9.53
C GLY A 57 -20.04 -11.55 -8.16
N SER A 58 -19.30 -11.66 -7.05
CA SER A 58 -19.88 -11.55 -5.69
C SER A 58 -20.08 -10.12 -5.20
N GLY A 59 -19.79 -9.12 -6.04
CA GLY A 59 -19.86 -7.70 -5.71
C GLY A 59 -18.53 -7.12 -5.24
N THR A 60 -18.58 -5.89 -4.76
CA THR A 60 -17.42 -5.18 -4.20
C THR A 60 -17.01 -5.80 -2.86
N GLN A 61 -15.79 -5.50 -2.40
CA GLN A 61 -15.30 -6.02 -1.11
C GLN A 61 -16.26 -5.67 0.03
N MET A 62 -16.80 -4.44 0.03
CA MET A 62 -17.77 -4.02 1.05
C MET A 62 -19.11 -4.75 0.94
N GLN A 63 -19.63 -4.98 -0.28
CA GLN A 63 -20.85 -5.77 -0.48
C GLN A 63 -20.67 -7.23 -0.01
N ILE A 64 -19.47 -7.80 -0.22
CA ILE A 64 -19.13 -9.14 0.28
C ILE A 64 -19.12 -9.14 1.81
N MET A 65 -18.51 -8.15 2.46
CA MET A 65 -18.50 -8.03 3.92
C MET A 65 -19.92 -7.92 4.50
N GLU A 66 -20.80 -7.13 3.90
CA GLU A 66 -22.20 -6.98 4.32
C GLU A 66 -23.02 -8.27 4.17
N LYS A 67 -22.70 -9.07 3.15
CA LYS A 67 -23.33 -10.38 2.92
C LYS A 67 -22.83 -11.44 3.90
N VAL A 68 -21.52 -11.51 4.11
CA VAL A 68 -20.87 -12.51 4.97
C VAL A 68 -21.09 -12.19 6.45
N LYS A 69 -21.21 -10.91 6.81
CA LYS A 69 -21.39 -10.43 8.18
C LYS A 69 -20.33 -10.98 9.14
N PRO A 70 -19.03 -10.68 8.91
CA PRO A 70 -17.97 -11.18 9.78
C PRO A 70 -18.14 -10.67 11.22
N SER A 71 -17.61 -11.43 12.17
CA SER A 71 -17.56 -11.06 13.59
C SER A 71 -16.28 -10.31 13.97
N PHE A 72 -15.23 -10.40 13.15
CA PHE A 72 -13.96 -9.72 13.38
C PHE A 72 -13.44 -9.09 12.09
N LEU A 73 -13.07 -7.81 12.15
CA LEU A 73 -12.43 -7.12 11.04
C LEU A 73 -10.91 -7.24 11.14
N PHE A 74 -10.26 -7.63 10.04
CA PHE A 74 -8.81 -7.57 9.92
C PHE A 74 -8.45 -6.75 8.69
N GLY A 75 -7.89 -5.55 8.87
CA GLY A 75 -7.27 -4.82 7.76
C GLY A 75 -7.55 -3.33 7.68
N SER A 76 -6.58 -2.62 7.09
CA SER A 76 -6.69 -1.26 6.56
C SER A 76 -6.20 -1.28 5.11
N VAL A 77 -6.91 -0.58 4.22
CA VAL A 77 -6.53 -0.43 2.80
C VAL A 77 -6.04 0.99 2.49
N GLY A 78 -5.48 1.66 3.49
CA GLY A 78 -5.05 3.06 3.35
C GLY A 78 -3.83 3.23 2.44
N ALA A 79 -2.88 2.30 2.42
CA ALA A 79 -1.55 2.53 1.83
C ALA A 79 -1.57 2.95 0.35
N ASN A 80 -2.52 2.43 -0.45
CA ASN A 80 -2.59 2.76 -1.88
C ASN A 80 -3.12 4.17 -2.18
N HIS A 81 -3.68 4.90 -1.21
CA HIS A 81 -4.01 6.33 -1.36
C HIS A 81 -2.78 7.22 -1.47
N VAL A 82 -1.61 6.73 -1.06
CA VAL A 82 -0.36 7.52 -0.98
C VAL A 82 0.82 6.83 -1.63
N LEU A 83 0.80 5.50 -1.79
CA LEU A 83 1.91 4.73 -2.37
C LEU A 83 2.29 5.17 -3.78
N CYS A 84 1.34 5.66 -4.59
CA CYS A 84 1.64 6.13 -5.94
C CYS A 84 2.74 7.20 -5.93
N THR A 85 2.83 8.00 -4.86
CA THR A 85 3.79 9.09 -4.77
C THR A 85 5.23 8.61 -4.81
N ALA A 86 5.49 7.46 -4.16
CA ALA A 86 6.79 6.81 -4.24
C ALA A 86 7.03 6.15 -5.59
N LEU A 87 6.01 5.52 -6.18
CA LEU A 87 6.14 4.74 -7.42
C LEU A 87 6.26 5.59 -8.69
N HIS A 88 5.67 6.79 -8.67
CA HIS A 88 5.63 7.71 -9.81
C HIS A 88 6.36 9.02 -9.56
N THR A 89 6.98 9.19 -8.39
CA THR A 89 7.66 10.45 -8.00
C THR A 89 6.79 11.68 -8.27
N SER A 90 5.50 11.59 -7.91
CA SER A 90 4.47 12.60 -8.21
C SER A 90 3.49 12.70 -7.04
N LEU A 91 2.85 13.86 -6.87
CA LEU A 91 1.81 14.06 -5.86
C LEU A 91 0.38 13.81 -6.38
N ASP A 92 0.21 13.43 -7.65
CA ASP A 92 -1.10 13.46 -8.34
C ASP A 92 -2.19 12.56 -7.72
N CYS A 93 -1.82 11.49 -7.01
CA CYS A 93 -2.83 10.66 -6.34
C CYS A 93 -3.24 11.17 -4.96
N LEU A 94 -2.58 12.19 -4.41
CA LEU A 94 -2.93 12.72 -3.10
C LEU A 94 -4.27 13.44 -3.17
N ASP A 95 -5.31 12.77 -2.70
CA ASP A 95 -6.67 13.30 -2.66
C ASP A 95 -7.27 13.08 -1.28
N ALA A 96 -7.11 14.10 -0.41
CA ALA A 96 -7.50 14.01 0.99
C ALA A 96 -9.03 13.92 1.15
N GLU A 97 -9.76 14.58 0.26
CA GLU A 97 -11.22 14.58 0.27
C GLU A 97 -11.77 13.24 -0.19
N ARG A 98 -11.18 12.62 -1.23
CA ARG A 98 -11.49 11.24 -1.62
C ARG A 98 -11.18 10.26 -0.50
N PHE A 99 -9.99 10.33 0.08
CA PHE A 99 -9.60 9.46 1.20
C PHE A 99 -10.62 9.57 2.34
N LYS A 100 -10.89 10.78 2.85
CA LYS A 100 -11.80 10.99 3.98
C LYS A 100 -13.21 10.50 3.68
N ARG A 101 -13.76 10.85 2.52
CA ARG A 101 -15.11 10.43 2.11
C ARG A 101 -15.22 8.90 2.04
N ASP A 102 -14.30 8.26 1.33
CA ASP A 102 -14.40 6.82 1.07
C ASP A 102 -13.99 5.98 2.30
N PHE A 103 -13.08 6.49 3.14
CA PHE A 103 -12.75 5.93 4.44
C PHE A 103 -13.97 5.98 5.38
N ALA A 104 -14.56 7.17 5.55
CA ALA A 104 -15.72 7.37 6.42
C ALA A 104 -16.91 6.51 5.97
N GLU A 105 -17.18 6.44 4.66
CA GLU A 105 -18.26 5.60 4.12
C GLU A 105 -17.99 4.11 4.36
N THR A 106 -16.76 3.64 4.16
CA THR A 106 -16.39 2.26 4.47
C THR A 106 -16.64 1.94 5.94
N MET A 107 -16.22 2.82 6.84
CA MET A 107 -16.34 2.62 8.28
C MET A 107 -17.77 2.73 8.77
N ARG A 108 -18.57 3.64 8.18
CA ARG A 108 -20.02 3.73 8.41
C ARG A 108 -20.72 2.44 8.02
N ARG A 109 -20.42 1.88 6.84
CA ARG A 109 -21.01 0.61 6.37
C ARG A 109 -20.59 -0.55 7.26
N LEU A 110 -19.32 -0.62 7.65
CA LEU A 110 -18.82 -1.64 8.60
C LEU A 110 -19.54 -1.58 9.95
N ALA A 111 -19.73 -0.38 10.51
CA ALA A 111 -20.46 -0.18 11.76
C ALA A 111 -21.94 -0.59 11.63
N ALA A 112 -22.58 -0.25 10.50
CA ALA A 112 -23.98 -0.58 10.24
C ALA A 112 -24.25 -2.09 10.10
N MET A 113 -23.24 -2.92 9.81
CA MET A 113 -23.42 -4.37 9.70
C MET A 113 -23.92 -5.01 11.00
N GLY A 114 -23.57 -4.44 12.17
CA GLY A 114 -23.94 -4.93 13.50
C GLY A 114 -23.34 -6.28 13.92
N SER A 115 -22.66 -6.98 13.00
CA SER A 115 -22.05 -8.29 13.24
C SER A 115 -20.67 -8.22 13.89
N LEU A 116 -19.92 -7.13 13.66
CA LEU A 116 -18.57 -6.94 14.17
C LEU A 116 -18.59 -6.87 15.70
N LYS A 117 -17.84 -7.77 16.34
CA LYS A 117 -17.58 -7.82 17.78
C LYS A 117 -16.19 -7.33 18.16
N GLY A 118 -15.33 -7.16 17.15
CA GLY A 118 -14.01 -6.60 17.28
C GLY A 118 -13.35 -6.43 15.92
N GLY A 119 -12.13 -5.93 15.95
CA GLY A 119 -11.28 -5.81 14.78
C GLY A 119 -9.89 -5.29 15.11
N VAL A 120 -9.00 -5.36 14.12
CA VAL A 120 -7.72 -4.68 14.11
C VAL A 120 -7.57 -3.88 12.83
N ILE A 121 -7.21 -2.61 12.98
CA ILE A 121 -6.82 -1.73 11.89
C ILE A 121 -5.38 -1.26 12.15
N PHE A 122 -4.72 -0.78 11.10
CA PHE A 122 -3.34 -0.36 11.20
C PHE A 122 -3.07 0.91 10.39
N THR A 123 -2.15 1.72 10.90
CA THR A 123 -1.66 2.93 10.25
C THR A 123 -0.82 2.58 9.02
N VAL A 124 -0.70 3.50 8.08
CA VAL A 124 0.16 3.40 6.91
C VAL A 124 1.60 3.81 7.27
N PRO A 125 2.62 2.95 7.04
CA PRO A 125 4.03 3.32 7.17
C PRO A 125 4.41 4.50 6.27
N ASN A 126 5.53 5.16 6.57
CA ASN A 126 6.02 6.23 5.71
C ASN A 126 6.47 5.69 4.34
N VAL A 127 5.69 5.94 3.29
CA VAL A 127 5.99 5.43 1.94
C VAL A 127 7.24 6.06 1.33
N THR A 128 7.70 7.22 1.83
CA THR A 128 8.97 7.83 1.41
C THR A 128 10.20 7.11 1.97
N SER A 129 9.99 6.16 2.89
CA SER A 129 11.04 5.41 3.60
C SER A 129 11.11 3.93 3.21
N ILE A 130 10.34 3.50 2.21
CA ILE A 130 10.41 2.14 1.67
C ILE A 130 11.70 1.97 0.85
N ALA A 131 12.16 0.73 0.70
CA ALA A 131 13.40 0.43 -0.01
C ALA A 131 13.37 0.84 -1.50
N TYR A 132 12.19 1.01 -2.09
CA TYR A 132 12.02 1.46 -3.47
C TYR A 132 12.70 2.80 -3.75
N LEU A 133 12.74 3.69 -2.74
CA LEU A 133 13.30 5.02 -2.85
C LEU A 133 14.69 5.07 -2.24
N GLU A 134 15.62 5.71 -2.95
CA GLU A 134 16.94 6.03 -2.42
C GLU A 134 17.28 7.50 -2.59
N LYS A 135 18.10 8.00 -1.68
CA LYS A 135 18.62 9.36 -1.76
C LYS A 135 19.51 9.50 -2.99
N TYR A 136 19.28 10.56 -3.75
CA TYR A 136 20.07 10.96 -4.90
C TYR A 136 20.51 12.41 -4.75
N THR A 137 21.75 12.68 -5.14
CA THR A 137 22.32 14.02 -5.21
C THR A 137 22.83 14.20 -6.61
N ASP A 138 22.26 15.18 -7.31
CA ASP A 138 22.62 15.51 -8.67
C ASP A 138 24.12 15.87 -8.75
N PRO A 139 24.91 15.26 -9.64
CA PRO A 139 26.34 15.55 -9.75
C PRO A 139 26.67 17.00 -10.12
N GLN A 140 25.72 17.73 -10.71
CA GLN A 140 25.84 19.16 -11.01
C GLN A 140 25.29 20.05 -9.87
N ASN A 141 24.95 19.47 -8.72
CA ASN A 141 24.36 20.14 -7.56
C ASN A 141 23.08 20.93 -7.87
N ARG A 142 22.29 20.49 -8.84
CA ARG A 142 20.97 21.08 -9.12
C ARG A 142 19.97 20.59 -8.06
N PRO A 143 19.41 21.47 -7.21
CA PRO A 143 18.52 21.05 -6.13
C PRO A 143 17.25 20.35 -6.64
N GLU A 144 16.68 20.82 -7.75
CA GLU A 144 15.47 20.29 -8.38
C GLU A 144 15.65 18.92 -9.05
N TYR A 145 16.89 18.43 -9.16
CA TYR A 145 17.24 17.08 -9.61
C TYR A 145 17.72 16.19 -8.46
N SER A 146 17.70 16.69 -7.22
CA SER A 146 18.16 15.98 -6.02
C SER A 146 16.99 15.66 -5.09
N GLY A 147 16.96 14.48 -4.50
CA GLY A 147 15.82 14.04 -3.71
C GLY A 147 15.79 12.54 -3.50
N LEU A 148 14.59 11.96 -3.47
CA LEU A 148 14.37 10.53 -3.46
C LEU A 148 13.99 10.04 -4.86
N LYS A 149 14.73 9.09 -5.41
CA LYS A 149 14.41 8.46 -6.71
C LYS A 149 14.16 6.96 -6.55
N PRO A 150 13.47 6.31 -7.51
CA PRO A 150 13.43 4.86 -7.60
C PRO A 150 14.83 4.25 -7.68
N PHE A 151 15.05 3.14 -6.98
CA PHE A 151 16.38 2.51 -6.87
C PHE A 151 16.97 2.07 -8.21
N TYR A 152 16.13 1.73 -9.18
CA TYR A 152 16.57 1.22 -10.49
C TYR A 152 17.09 2.33 -11.43
N ARG A 153 16.81 3.61 -11.14
CA ARG A 153 17.29 4.72 -11.96
C ARG A 153 18.76 4.97 -11.63
N SER A 154 19.67 4.82 -12.59
CA SER A 154 21.09 5.13 -12.38
C SER A 154 21.39 6.64 -12.41
N SER A 155 20.53 7.44 -13.03
CA SER A 155 20.63 8.90 -13.15
C SER A 155 19.25 9.56 -13.19
N VAL A 156 19.22 10.88 -13.02
CA VAL A 156 18.02 11.73 -13.10
C VAL A 156 18.22 12.72 -14.26
N SER A 157 17.34 12.66 -15.27
CA SER A 157 17.36 13.55 -16.45
C SER A 157 16.24 14.61 -16.43
N SER A 158 15.27 14.46 -15.53
CA SER A 158 14.17 15.40 -15.34
C SER A 158 13.79 15.50 -13.86
N ALA A 159 13.31 16.66 -13.42
CA ALA A 159 12.97 16.93 -12.03
C ALA A 159 11.83 16.03 -11.50
N ASP A 160 10.91 15.62 -12.38
CA ASP A 160 9.79 14.71 -12.07
C ASP A 160 10.22 13.26 -11.78
N GLN A 161 11.52 12.94 -11.88
CA GLN A 161 12.07 11.61 -11.55
C GLN A 161 12.59 11.51 -10.11
N VAL A 162 12.47 12.59 -9.32
CA VAL A 162 12.78 12.62 -7.89
C VAL A 162 11.59 13.17 -7.12
N LEU A 163 11.43 12.75 -5.86
CA LEU A 163 10.68 13.50 -4.88
C LEU A 163 11.62 14.46 -4.17
N ASP A 164 11.37 15.75 -4.31
CA ASP A 164 12.12 16.79 -3.59
C ASP A 164 11.72 16.86 -2.10
N ALA A 165 12.40 17.72 -1.34
CA ALA A 165 12.14 17.86 0.10
C ALA A 165 10.73 18.39 0.43
N ASN A 166 10.15 19.25 -0.40
CA ASN A 166 8.81 19.80 -0.22
C ASN A 166 7.74 18.75 -0.53
N GLU A 167 7.96 17.95 -1.57
CA GLU A 167 7.09 16.83 -1.93
C GLU A 167 7.09 15.77 -0.83
N VAL A 168 8.27 15.40 -0.32
CA VAL A 168 8.40 14.50 0.84
C VAL A 168 7.67 15.04 2.07
N ALA A 169 7.76 16.35 2.34
CA ALA A 169 7.02 16.97 3.45
C ALA A 169 5.49 16.96 3.23
N THR A 170 5.05 17.15 1.99
CA THR A 170 3.63 17.09 1.61
C THR A 170 3.07 15.68 1.79
N ILE A 171 3.80 14.66 1.34
CA ILE A 171 3.47 13.24 1.54
C ILE A 171 3.40 12.92 3.04
N GLY A 172 4.37 13.42 3.83
CA GLY A 172 4.40 13.24 5.28
C GLY A 172 3.16 13.83 5.97
N SER A 173 2.72 15.02 5.56
CA SER A 173 1.53 15.69 6.10
C SER A 173 0.24 14.95 5.75
N PHE A 174 0.15 14.42 4.53
CA PHE A 174 -0.96 13.58 4.09
C PHE A 174 -1.04 12.28 4.91
N LEU A 175 0.10 11.57 5.06
CA LEU A 175 0.21 10.37 5.89
C LEU A 175 -0.19 10.63 7.34
N GLN A 176 0.21 11.76 7.91
CA GLN A 176 -0.17 12.13 9.27
C GLN A 176 -1.69 12.27 9.40
N THR A 177 -2.33 12.94 8.44
CA THR A 177 -3.79 13.09 8.40
C THR A 177 -4.48 11.73 8.33
N MET A 178 -4.08 10.88 7.38
CA MET A 178 -4.65 9.53 7.24
C MET A 178 -4.49 8.69 8.51
N ASN A 179 -3.31 8.71 9.12
CA ASN A 179 -3.01 7.89 10.29
C ASN A 179 -3.78 8.38 11.54
N ASN A 180 -4.01 9.69 11.65
CA ASN A 180 -4.88 10.25 12.69
C ASN A 180 -6.33 9.81 12.50
N ASP A 181 -6.84 9.86 11.27
CA ASP A 181 -8.20 9.41 10.95
C ASP A 181 -8.36 7.91 11.24
N ILE A 182 -7.41 7.08 10.83
CA ILE A 182 -7.37 5.64 11.16
C ILE A 182 -7.41 5.41 12.67
N LYS A 183 -6.54 6.08 13.44
CA LYS A 183 -6.51 5.95 14.91
C LYS A 183 -7.83 6.37 15.55
N SER A 184 -8.39 7.51 15.13
CA SER A 184 -9.65 8.03 15.66
C SER A 184 -10.81 7.06 15.42
N GLN A 185 -10.87 6.47 14.23
CA GLN A 185 -11.90 5.51 13.88
C GLN A 185 -11.72 4.18 14.62
N GLY A 186 -10.49 3.73 14.81
CA GLY A 186 -10.20 2.55 15.63
C GLY A 186 -10.71 2.73 17.05
N ALA A 187 -10.52 3.92 17.64
CA ALA A 187 -11.09 4.26 18.93
C ALA A 187 -12.63 4.27 18.90
N ALA A 188 -13.24 4.92 17.90
CA ALA A 188 -14.69 5.03 17.76
C ALA A 188 -15.40 3.66 17.59
N MET A 189 -14.78 2.73 16.87
CA MET A 189 -15.31 1.37 16.67
C MET A 189 -14.93 0.40 17.79
N GLY A 190 -14.09 0.83 18.74
CA GLY A 190 -13.56 -0.05 19.78
C GLY A 190 -12.62 -1.13 19.23
N PHE A 191 -11.92 -0.87 18.13
CA PHE A 191 -10.95 -1.79 17.53
C PHE A 191 -9.56 -1.66 18.14
N ALA A 192 -8.74 -2.68 17.92
CA ALA A 192 -7.30 -2.58 18.13
C ALA A 192 -6.69 -1.72 17.02
N VAL A 193 -5.68 -0.92 17.37
CA VAL A 193 -4.94 -0.11 16.41
C VAL A 193 -3.46 -0.45 16.50
N ALA A 194 -2.91 -1.03 15.44
CA ALA A 194 -1.48 -1.25 15.30
C ALA A 194 -0.81 -0.04 14.62
N ASP A 195 0.12 0.60 15.32
CA ASP A 195 0.82 1.79 14.83
C ASP A 195 2.09 1.40 14.05
N LEU A 196 1.86 0.89 12.84
CA LEU A 196 2.94 0.49 11.94
C LEU A 196 3.81 1.65 11.48
N LYS A 197 3.31 2.90 11.52
CA LYS A 197 4.16 4.05 11.20
C LYS A 197 5.29 4.13 12.22
N VAL A 198 4.98 4.08 13.51
CA VAL A 198 5.98 4.11 14.59
C VAL A 198 6.94 2.93 14.48
N VAL A 199 6.42 1.72 14.24
CA VAL A 199 7.27 0.52 14.10
C VAL A 199 8.25 0.65 12.94
N PHE A 200 7.80 1.08 11.76
CA PHE A 200 8.69 1.21 10.60
C PHE A 200 9.69 2.36 10.74
N ASP A 201 9.28 3.48 11.34
CA ASP A 201 10.19 4.60 11.62
C ASP A 201 11.31 4.17 12.59
N ASP A 202 10.98 3.41 13.65
CA ASP A 202 11.96 2.86 14.59
C ASP A 202 12.93 1.89 13.91
N ILE A 203 12.41 0.95 13.09
CA ILE A 203 13.24 0.00 12.37
C ILE A 203 14.17 0.69 11.37
N ARG A 204 13.72 1.77 10.75
CA ARG A 204 14.55 2.56 9.84
C ARG A 204 15.75 3.16 10.58
N GLU A 205 15.50 3.80 11.72
CA GLU A 205 16.52 4.49 12.51
C GLU A 205 17.44 3.49 13.23
N ASN A 206 16.85 2.62 14.04
CA ASN A 206 17.55 1.80 15.01
C ASN A 206 17.86 0.38 14.50
N GLY A 207 17.13 -0.08 13.47
CA GLY A 207 17.15 -1.48 13.06
C GLY A 207 16.41 -2.38 14.06
N ARG A 208 16.02 -3.57 13.60
CA ARG A 208 15.28 -4.54 14.41
C ARG A 208 16.18 -5.70 14.82
N PRO A 209 16.42 -5.94 16.12
CA PRO A 209 17.18 -7.11 16.54
C PRO A 209 16.39 -8.39 16.26
N ILE A 210 16.99 -9.30 15.51
CA ILE A 210 16.47 -10.66 15.33
C ILE A 210 17.14 -11.54 16.38
N THR A 211 16.35 -12.12 17.28
CA THR A 211 16.87 -13.01 18.33
C THR A 211 16.42 -14.45 18.06
N GLY A 212 17.38 -15.34 17.92
CA GLY A 212 17.17 -16.76 17.72
C GLY A 212 17.42 -17.60 18.98
N PRO A 213 17.22 -18.93 18.87
CA PRO A 213 17.56 -19.86 19.93
C PRO A 213 19.02 -19.74 20.35
N ASN A 214 19.29 -19.99 21.64
CA ASN A 214 20.64 -20.02 22.22
C ASN A 214 21.46 -18.73 22.03
N GLY A 215 20.79 -17.58 21.89
CA GLY A 215 21.45 -16.28 21.74
C GLY A 215 21.97 -15.98 20.32
N THR A 216 21.58 -16.78 19.32
CA THR A 216 21.96 -16.53 17.92
C THR A 216 21.31 -15.22 17.44
N ALA A 217 22.10 -14.32 16.84
CA ALA A 217 21.59 -13.07 16.27
C ALA A 217 22.20 -12.85 14.88
N PRO A 218 21.41 -12.92 13.79
CA PRO A 218 21.90 -12.68 12.43
C PRO A 218 22.16 -11.18 12.13
N GLY A 219 21.96 -10.31 13.11
CA GLY A 219 22.15 -8.87 13.01
C GLY A 219 20.86 -8.07 13.21
N LEU A 220 20.94 -6.78 12.90
CA LEU A 220 19.81 -5.87 12.93
C LEU A 220 19.16 -5.81 11.55
N ALA A 221 17.88 -6.18 11.47
CA ALA A 221 17.10 -6.02 10.26
C ALA A 221 16.84 -4.55 9.97
N ARG A 222 17.08 -4.11 8.73
CA ARG A 222 16.81 -2.73 8.30
C ARG A 222 15.54 -2.68 7.47
N ALA A 223 14.94 -1.49 7.39
CA ALA A 223 13.86 -1.15 6.47
C ALA A 223 14.37 -1.03 5.02
N ASN A 224 15.10 -2.04 4.53
CA ASN A 224 15.65 -2.17 3.17
C ASN A 224 15.43 -3.60 2.66
N TRP A 225 15.78 -3.90 1.41
CA TRP A 225 15.99 -5.29 0.97
C TRP A 225 17.22 -5.89 1.68
N PRO A 226 17.28 -7.23 1.85
CA PRO A 226 18.42 -7.87 2.47
C PRO A 226 19.71 -7.74 1.65
N LEU A 227 20.85 -7.60 2.34
CA LEU A 227 22.20 -7.67 1.77
C LEU A 227 23.04 -8.70 2.54
N PRO A 228 24.20 -9.15 2.03
CA PRO A 228 25.08 -10.05 2.77
C PRO A 228 25.38 -9.52 4.19
N ASN A 229 25.08 -10.34 5.20
CA ASN A 229 25.21 -10.01 6.63
C ASN A 229 24.38 -8.80 7.11
N GLN A 230 23.35 -8.41 6.35
CA GLN A 230 22.46 -7.30 6.66
C GLN A 230 21.02 -7.72 6.39
N PRO A 231 20.32 -8.27 7.41
CA PRO A 231 18.93 -8.66 7.24
C PRO A 231 18.07 -7.47 6.81
N GLY A 232 17.07 -7.73 5.98
CA GLY A 232 16.18 -6.72 5.43
C GLY A 232 14.72 -7.14 5.51
N LEU A 233 13.81 -6.17 5.53
CA LEU A 233 12.37 -6.41 5.65
C LEU A 233 11.59 -6.35 4.34
N PHE A 234 12.20 -5.88 3.25
CA PHE A 234 11.53 -5.73 1.95
C PHE A 234 11.89 -6.82 0.95
N GLY A 235 10.97 -7.09 0.04
CA GLY A 235 11.22 -7.87 -1.18
C GLY A 235 12.06 -7.11 -2.20
N LEU A 236 12.29 -7.73 -3.36
CA LEU A 236 13.09 -7.14 -4.44
C LEU A 236 12.40 -5.99 -5.17
N ASP A 237 11.08 -5.85 -5.03
CA ASP A 237 10.38 -4.67 -5.52
C ASP A 237 10.66 -3.42 -4.66
N GLY A 238 11.24 -3.58 -3.47
CA GLY A 238 11.49 -2.50 -2.52
C GLY A 238 10.24 -1.85 -1.92
N VAL A 239 9.04 -2.41 -2.17
CA VAL A 239 7.75 -1.87 -1.75
C VAL A 239 7.10 -2.80 -0.73
N HIS A 240 7.03 -4.09 -1.04
CA HIS A 240 6.31 -5.05 -0.21
C HIS A 240 7.25 -5.72 0.80
N PRO A 241 6.75 -6.03 2.01
CA PRO A 241 7.52 -6.81 2.96
C PRO A 241 7.90 -8.18 2.40
N ASN A 242 9.09 -8.66 2.71
CA ASN A 242 9.44 -10.08 2.56
C ASN A 242 8.85 -10.89 3.73
N MET A 243 9.22 -12.17 3.84
CA MET A 243 8.67 -13.03 4.89
C MET A 243 9.02 -12.53 6.30
N LEU A 244 10.25 -12.06 6.52
CA LEU A 244 10.63 -11.44 7.80
C LEU A 244 9.81 -10.17 8.07
N GLY A 245 9.68 -9.28 7.08
CA GLY A 245 8.88 -8.08 7.21
C GLY A 245 7.40 -8.36 7.54
N HIS A 246 6.82 -9.39 6.94
CA HIS A 246 5.47 -9.85 7.28
C HIS A 246 5.36 -10.42 8.70
N ALA A 247 6.40 -11.11 9.21
CA ALA A 247 6.41 -11.59 10.59
C ALA A 247 6.45 -10.43 11.60
N VAL A 248 7.28 -9.41 11.33
CA VAL A 248 7.35 -8.18 12.15
C VAL A 248 6.01 -7.46 12.18
N PHE A 249 5.40 -7.26 11.00
CA PHE A 249 4.07 -6.65 10.87
C PHE A 249 3.03 -7.44 11.67
N SER A 250 3.02 -8.76 11.52
CA SER A 250 2.05 -9.63 12.19
C SER A 250 2.21 -9.58 13.72
N ASN A 251 3.44 -9.49 14.22
CA ASN A 251 3.70 -9.36 15.65
C ASN A 251 3.13 -8.05 16.22
N GLU A 252 3.19 -6.94 15.49
CA GLU A 252 2.57 -5.69 15.94
C GLU A 252 1.04 -5.77 15.97
N LEU A 253 0.44 -6.47 15.01
CA LEU A 253 -1.00 -6.77 15.04
C LEU A 253 -1.37 -7.64 16.24
N ILE A 254 -0.64 -8.74 16.45
CA ILE A 254 -0.85 -9.68 17.57
C ILE A 254 -0.76 -8.93 18.90
N LYS A 255 0.27 -8.10 19.09
CA LYS A 255 0.44 -7.25 20.27
C LYS A 255 -0.77 -6.35 20.49
N SER A 256 -1.23 -5.67 19.44
CA SER A 256 -2.38 -4.76 19.52
C SER A 256 -3.69 -5.49 19.83
N ILE A 257 -3.89 -6.68 19.24
CA ILE A 257 -5.05 -7.55 19.50
C ILE A 257 -5.03 -8.05 20.95
N ASN A 258 -3.90 -8.60 21.42
CA ASN A 258 -3.75 -9.10 22.78
C ASN A 258 -4.01 -7.99 23.80
N ALA A 259 -3.43 -6.80 23.59
CA ALA A 259 -3.61 -5.65 24.46
C ALA A 259 -5.08 -5.17 24.51
N LYS A 260 -5.77 -5.16 23.36
CA LYS A 260 -7.15 -4.67 23.28
C LYS A 260 -8.18 -5.65 23.83
N TYR A 261 -8.00 -6.95 23.56
CA TYR A 261 -9.02 -7.97 23.79
C TYR A 261 -8.67 -8.95 24.91
N GLY A 262 -7.50 -8.83 25.54
CA GLY A 262 -7.07 -9.73 26.61
C GLY A 262 -6.72 -11.15 26.12
N TYR A 263 -6.41 -11.31 24.83
CA TYR A 263 -5.94 -12.57 24.28
C TYR A 263 -4.47 -12.82 24.57
N THR A 264 -4.04 -14.06 24.38
CA THR A 264 -2.65 -14.51 24.50
C THR A 264 -2.20 -15.18 23.21
N ILE A 265 -2.45 -14.53 22.07
CA ILE A 265 -1.98 -15.03 20.78
C ILE A 265 -0.45 -15.00 20.79
N PRO A 266 0.25 -16.12 20.54
CA PRO A 266 1.70 -16.16 20.56
C PRO A 266 2.29 -15.35 19.41
N ALA A 267 3.40 -14.65 19.66
CA ALA A 267 4.15 -13.97 18.63
C ALA A 267 4.78 -14.99 17.65
N ILE A 268 4.88 -14.58 16.39
CA ILE A 268 5.63 -15.29 15.36
C ILE A 268 7.12 -15.17 15.66
N SER A 269 7.85 -16.28 15.55
CA SER A 269 9.30 -16.28 15.63
C SER A 269 9.91 -15.54 14.43
N GLU A 270 10.39 -14.32 14.67
CA GLU A 270 11.08 -13.52 13.64
C GLU A 270 12.38 -14.17 13.19
N TYR A 271 13.07 -14.88 14.08
CA TYR A 271 14.24 -15.68 13.70
C TYR A 271 13.85 -16.80 12.74
N SER A 272 12.77 -17.52 12.99
CA SER A 272 12.30 -18.58 12.09
C SER A 272 11.85 -18.00 10.76
N ALA A 273 11.19 -16.83 10.75
CA ALA A 273 10.83 -16.13 9.52
C ALA A 273 12.08 -15.74 8.72
N TRP A 274 13.07 -15.11 9.36
CA TRP A 274 14.36 -14.81 8.74
C TRP A 274 15.07 -16.06 8.21
N ALA A 275 15.10 -17.14 8.99
CA ALA A 275 15.81 -18.37 8.65
C ALA A 275 15.24 -19.07 7.40
N ASN A 276 13.93 -18.95 7.18
CA ASN A 276 13.24 -19.52 6.02
C ASN A 276 13.14 -18.55 4.84
N ASP A 277 13.49 -17.27 5.04
CA ASP A 277 13.36 -16.24 4.01
C ASP A 277 14.55 -16.32 3.06
N SER A 278 14.28 -16.82 1.84
CA SER A 278 15.32 -17.00 0.83
C SER A 278 16.04 -15.71 0.45
N LEU A 279 15.37 -14.54 0.52
CA LEU A 279 16.00 -13.25 0.26
C LEU A 279 16.95 -12.86 1.38
N ASN A 280 16.63 -13.18 2.64
CA ASN A 280 17.51 -12.93 3.77
C ASN A 280 18.66 -13.94 3.86
N ARG A 281 18.45 -15.18 3.42
CA ARG A 281 19.45 -16.25 3.45
C ARG A 281 20.42 -16.22 2.28
N ASN A 282 19.91 -15.86 1.10
CA ASN A 282 20.67 -15.74 -0.14
C ASN A 282 20.35 -14.38 -0.79
N PRO A 283 20.83 -13.27 -0.19
CA PRO A 283 20.50 -11.93 -0.65
C PRO A 283 20.98 -11.68 -2.06
N VAL A 284 20.11 -11.03 -2.84
CA VAL A 284 20.44 -10.53 -4.18
C VAL A 284 20.78 -9.06 -4.06
N ASP A 285 22.04 -8.71 -4.35
CA ASP A 285 22.43 -7.30 -4.44
C ASP A 285 21.99 -6.73 -5.80
N LEU A 286 20.71 -6.35 -5.85
CA LEU A 286 20.08 -5.84 -7.06
C LEU A 286 20.75 -4.55 -7.55
N LYS A 287 21.23 -3.71 -6.63
CA LYS A 287 21.92 -2.47 -6.99
C LYS A 287 23.28 -2.76 -7.63
N ASN A 288 24.06 -3.66 -7.05
CA ASN A 288 25.31 -4.11 -7.65
C ASN A 288 25.06 -4.76 -9.01
N PHE A 289 24.01 -5.57 -9.15
CA PHE A 289 23.62 -6.14 -10.43
C PHE A 289 23.29 -5.05 -11.46
N LEU A 290 22.43 -4.10 -11.14
CA LEU A 290 22.02 -3.03 -12.06
C LEU A 290 23.20 -2.12 -12.47
N ASN A 291 24.16 -1.89 -11.56
CA ASN A 291 25.27 -0.97 -11.81
C ASN A 291 26.53 -1.65 -12.39
N ASN A 292 26.78 -2.92 -12.10
CA ASN A 292 28.06 -3.58 -12.43
C ASN A 292 27.90 -4.81 -13.35
N ASN A 293 26.68 -5.22 -13.69
CA ASN A 293 26.43 -6.26 -14.69
C ASN A 293 26.01 -5.62 -16.03
N LEU A 294 26.57 -6.08 -17.15
CA LEU A 294 26.25 -5.54 -18.49
C LEU A 294 24.74 -5.59 -18.81
N PHE A 295 24.08 -6.71 -18.49
CA PHE A 295 22.64 -6.85 -18.70
C PHE A 295 21.85 -5.99 -17.72
N GLY A 296 22.30 -5.88 -16.47
CA GLY A 296 21.71 -4.97 -15.47
C GLY A 296 21.80 -3.49 -15.89
N GLN A 297 22.93 -3.07 -16.45
CA GLN A 297 23.12 -1.72 -16.98
C GLN A 297 22.22 -1.47 -18.19
N PHE A 298 22.10 -2.44 -19.11
CA PHE A 298 21.18 -2.35 -20.24
C PHE A 298 19.74 -2.20 -19.78
N MET A 299 19.30 -3.01 -18.81
CA MET A 299 17.96 -2.89 -18.20
C MET A 299 17.75 -1.52 -17.58
N SER A 300 18.73 -1.00 -16.83
CA SER A 300 18.66 0.32 -16.20
C SER A 300 18.57 1.44 -17.24
N TRP A 301 19.30 1.32 -18.36
CA TRP A 301 19.23 2.25 -19.48
C TRP A 301 17.86 2.23 -20.17
N VAL A 302 17.33 1.04 -20.50
CA VAL A 302 15.99 0.91 -21.11
C VAL A 302 14.93 1.53 -20.21
N ILE A 303 14.93 1.19 -18.91
CA ILE A 303 13.97 1.73 -17.96
C ILE A 303 14.15 3.25 -17.83
N GLY A 304 15.39 3.75 -17.74
CA GLY A 304 15.65 5.19 -17.64
C GLY A 304 15.22 6.02 -18.86
N VAL A 305 15.12 5.40 -20.04
CA VAL A 305 14.67 6.06 -21.28
C VAL A 305 13.15 6.00 -21.46
N PHE A 306 12.51 4.89 -21.09
CA PHE A 306 11.12 4.61 -21.43
C PHE A 306 10.13 4.64 -20.27
N ALA A 307 10.61 4.74 -19.02
CA ALA A 307 9.78 4.85 -17.81
C ALA A 307 10.10 6.14 -17.05
#